data_AF-A0A6M2D1Z0-F1
#
_entry.id   AF-A0A6M2D1Z0-F1
#
_cell.length_a   1.000
_cell.length_b   1.000
_cell.length_c   1.000
_cell.angle_alpha   90.00
_cell.angle_beta   90.00
_cell.angle_gamma   90.00
#
_symmetry.space_group_name_H-M   'P 1'
#
loop_
_entity.id
_entity.type
_entity.pdbx_description
1 polymer ?
#
loop_
_entity_poly.entity_id
_entity_poly.type
_entity_poly.pdbx_seq_one_letter_code
_entity_poly.pdbx_strand_id
1 'polypeptide(L)'
;ATIAYALFGIPLLLMVLADLGKLFTRLIKLAFATIRRFYNTKNMRSLRRASRRATEAPGQILVAWRTKASYPPRERIRRARLRTEVADEVAAEARVPVSLVLLFLLAYMTLGALMFSLWEGWTFFEAFYFVFVSMSTIGFGDYVPQQPAFMMAAFVYLLFGLALTSMCITVIQEKLALRSLRGT
;
A
#
# COMPACT_ATOMS: atom_id res chain seq x y z
N ALA A 1 0.07 35.18 -13.62
CA ALA A 1 1.10 34.39 -12.92
C ALA A 1 0.54 33.07 -12.38
N THR A 2 -0.55 33.08 -11.60
CA THR A 2 -1.20 31.88 -11.02
C THR A 2 -1.58 30.80 -12.03
N ILE A 3 -2.11 31.16 -13.20
CA ILE A 3 -2.45 30.19 -14.26
C ILE A 3 -1.21 29.45 -14.77
N ALA A 4 -0.08 30.14 -14.96
CA ALA A 4 1.17 29.52 -15.40
C ALA A 4 1.73 28.56 -14.34
N TYR A 5 1.68 28.96 -13.05
CA TYR A 5 2.08 28.07 -11.96
C TYR A 5 1.21 26.81 -11.87
N ALA A 6 -0.11 26.92 -12.06
CA ALA A 6 -0.99 25.76 -12.05
C ALA A 6 -0.72 24.80 -13.22
N LEU A 7 -0.44 25.34 -14.42
CA LEU A 7 -0.15 24.57 -15.63
C LEU A 7 1.06 23.64 -15.46
N PHE A 8 2.13 24.12 -14.83
CA PHE A 8 3.33 23.29 -14.58
C PHE A 8 3.27 22.57 -13.23
N GLY A 9 2.63 23.16 -12.22
CA GLY A 9 2.58 22.65 -10.86
C GLY A 9 1.70 21.42 -10.71
N ILE A 10 0.52 21.37 -11.35
CA ILE A 10 -0.38 20.21 -11.25
C ILE A 10 0.28 18.95 -11.84
N PRO A 11 0.86 18.95 -13.05
CA PRO A 11 1.56 17.78 -13.59
C PRO A 11 2.75 17.36 -12.71
N LEU A 12 3.52 18.32 -12.19
CA LEU A 12 4.65 18.02 -11.31
C LEU A 12 4.19 17.37 -10.00
N LEU A 13 3.12 17.89 -9.39
CA LEU A 13 2.50 17.32 -8.20
C LEU A 13 2.03 15.89 -8.45
N LEU A 14 1.39 15.63 -9.60
CA LEU A 14 0.95 14.30 -9.99
C LEU A 14 2.14 13.34 -10.21
N MET A 15 3.23 13.80 -10.82
CA MET A 15 4.44 13.01 -11.01
C MET A 15 5.07 12.63 -9.66
N VAL A 16 5.20 13.60 -8.75
CA VAL A 16 5.69 13.38 -7.38
C VAL A 16 4.79 12.42 -6.62
N LEU A 17 3.47 12.59 -6.74
CA LEU A 17 2.49 11.70 -6.10
C LEU A 17 2.59 10.26 -6.63
N ALA A 18 2.81 10.07 -7.93
CA ALA A 18 2.99 8.76 -8.54
C ALA A 18 4.23 8.03 -8.02
N ASP A 19 5.33 8.75 -7.80
CA ASP A 19 6.56 8.17 -7.26
C ASP A 19 6.47 7.90 -5.75
N LEU A 20 5.81 8.80 -5.00
CA LEU A 20 5.46 8.58 -3.59
C LEU A 20 4.53 7.38 -3.41
N GLY A 21 3.56 7.18 -4.31
CA GLY A 21 2.69 6.01 -4.31
C GLY A 21 3.46 4.69 -4.36
N LYS A 22 4.51 4.61 -5.20
CA LYS A 22 5.39 3.42 -5.28
C LYS A 22 6.18 3.21 -3.98
N LEU A 23 6.66 4.28 -3.35
CA LEU A 23 7.32 4.22 -2.05
C LEU A 23 6.34 3.73 -0.98
N PHE A 24 5.09 4.18 -1.01
CA PHE A 24 4.05 3.73 -0.11
C PHE A 24 3.73 2.26 -0.23
N THR A 25 3.56 1.74 -1.46
CA THR A 25 3.32 0.30 -1.64
C THR A 25 4.46 -0.52 -1.01
N ARG A 26 5.70 -0.03 -1.05
CA ARG A 26 6.84 -0.66 -0.35
C ARG A 26 6.74 -0.53 1.18
N LEU A 27 6.38 0.64 1.71
CA LEU A 27 6.18 0.86 3.15
C LEU A 27 5.02 0.03 3.70
N ILE A 28 3.93 -0.07 2.96
CA ILE A 28 2.76 -0.89 3.29
C ILE A 28 3.16 -2.37 3.23
N LYS A 29 3.89 -2.82 2.19
CA LYS A 29 4.47 -4.19 2.18
C LYS A 29 5.37 -4.46 3.38
N LEU A 30 6.18 -3.49 3.79
CA LEU A 30 7.01 -3.59 5.01
C LEU A 30 6.16 -3.66 6.28
N ALA A 31 5.12 -2.83 6.39
CA ALA A 31 4.19 -2.83 7.52
C ALA A 31 3.42 -4.16 7.60
N PHE A 32 2.88 -4.64 6.48
CA PHE A 32 2.22 -5.95 6.39
C PHE A 32 3.19 -7.10 6.66
N ALA A 33 4.42 -7.04 6.16
CA ALA A 33 5.44 -8.03 6.47
C ALA A 33 5.80 -8.02 7.96
N THR A 34 5.85 -6.84 8.59
CA THR A 34 6.12 -6.70 10.02
C THR A 34 4.97 -7.26 10.86
N ILE A 35 3.73 -6.92 10.52
CA ILE A 35 2.53 -7.44 11.17
C ILE A 35 2.40 -8.96 10.97
N ARG A 36 2.63 -9.46 9.75
CA ARG A 36 2.62 -10.90 9.44
C ARG A 36 3.77 -11.61 10.13
N ARG A 37 4.96 -11.02 10.22
CA ARG A 37 6.07 -11.55 11.01
C ARG A 37 5.72 -11.60 12.49
N PHE A 38 5.01 -10.61 13.02
CA PHE A 38 4.59 -10.60 14.41
C PHE A 38 3.54 -11.69 14.70
N TYR A 39 2.56 -11.83 13.82
CA TYR A 39 1.54 -12.89 13.90
C TYR A 39 2.15 -14.29 13.71
N ASN A 40 3.03 -14.46 12.71
CA ASN A 40 3.70 -15.73 12.43
C ASN A 40 4.81 -16.05 13.44
N THR A 41 5.45 -15.07 14.08
CA THR A 41 6.47 -15.30 15.14
C THR A 41 5.84 -15.96 16.36
N LYS A 42 4.59 -15.64 16.70
CA LYS A 42 3.85 -16.37 17.73
C LYS A 42 3.58 -17.83 17.32
N ASN A 43 3.41 -18.11 16.01
CA ASN A 43 3.16 -19.46 15.48
C ASN A 43 4.44 -20.27 15.16
N MET A 44 5.58 -19.60 14.92
CA MET A 44 6.86 -20.23 14.52
C MET A 44 7.65 -20.85 15.69
N ARG A 45 7.05 -20.97 16.89
CA ARG A 45 7.60 -21.83 17.93
C ARG A 45 7.27 -23.32 17.70
N SER A 46 6.28 -23.64 16.86
CA SER A 46 5.88 -25.04 16.57
C SER A 46 6.54 -25.64 15.31
N LEU A 47 6.86 -24.82 14.29
CA LEU A 47 7.37 -25.29 13.00
C LEU A 47 8.85 -25.68 12.98
N ARG A 48 9.64 -25.31 14.01
CA ARG A 48 11.02 -25.82 14.19
C ARG A 48 11.07 -27.33 14.45
N ARG A 49 9.96 -27.96 14.86
CA ARG A 49 9.89 -29.41 15.08
C ARG A 49 9.52 -30.20 13.81
N ALA A 50 8.86 -29.57 12.84
CA ALA A 50 8.45 -30.21 11.59
C ALA A 50 9.59 -30.34 10.57
N SER A 51 10.58 -29.43 10.59
CA SER A 51 11.71 -29.44 9.66
C SER A 51 12.73 -30.58 9.91
N ARG A 52 12.65 -31.31 11.03
CA ARG A 52 13.54 -32.45 11.29
C ARG A 52 13.05 -33.78 10.67
N ARG A 53 11.82 -33.84 10.14
CA ARG A 53 11.26 -35.08 9.56
C ARG A 53 11.32 -35.17 8.03
N ALA A 54 11.75 -34.10 7.34
CA ALA A 54 11.76 -34.04 5.87
C ALA A 54 13.09 -34.49 5.22
N THR A 55 14.06 -34.96 6.01
CA THR A 55 15.38 -35.40 5.51
C THR A 55 15.44 -36.89 5.13
N GLU A 56 14.30 -37.59 5.09
CA GLU A 56 14.22 -39.01 4.73
C GLU A 56 13.34 -39.20 3.48
N ALA A 57 13.90 -39.00 2.29
CA ALA A 57 13.31 -39.50 1.05
C ALA A 57 14.41 -39.80 0.02
N PRO A 58 14.75 -41.08 -0.22
CA PRO A 58 15.85 -41.45 -1.10
C PRO A 58 15.44 -41.48 -2.59
N GLY A 59 16.27 -40.85 -3.43
CA GLY A 59 16.78 -41.44 -4.68
C GLY A 59 15.91 -41.56 -5.94
N GLN A 60 14.57 -41.44 -5.91
CA GLN A 60 13.75 -41.78 -7.10
C GLN A 60 13.36 -40.62 -8.04
N ILE A 61 13.59 -39.36 -7.66
CA ILE A 61 13.07 -38.21 -8.43
C ILE A 61 14.02 -37.82 -9.59
N LEU A 62 15.23 -38.38 -9.68
CA LEU A 62 16.27 -37.92 -10.62
C LEU A 62 16.03 -38.34 -12.09
N VAL A 63 15.31 -39.45 -12.34
CA VAL A 63 15.17 -40.02 -13.70
C VAL A 63 14.09 -39.31 -14.53
N ALA A 64 13.10 -38.69 -13.88
CA ALA A 64 11.96 -38.07 -14.58
C ALA A 64 12.30 -36.74 -15.29
N TRP A 65 13.44 -36.11 -14.98
CA TRP A 65 13.80 -34.79 -15.53
C TRP A 65 14.53 -34.83 -16.87
N ARG A 66 14.92 -36.02 -17.38
CA ARG A 66 15.87 -36.12 -18.50
C ARG A 66 15.24 -36.00 -19.89
N THR A 67 13.92 -36.20 -20.05
CA THR A 67 13.33 -36.46 -21.39
C THR A 67 12.29 -35.45 -21.87
N LYS A 68 12.03 -34.34 -21.15
CA LYS A 68 10.94 -33.41 -21.52
C LYS A 68 11.23 -31.91 -21.38
N ALA A 69 12.45 -31.45 -21.68
CA ALA A 69 12.80 -30.04 -21.59
C ALA A 69 13.31 -29.45 -22.92
N SER A 70 12.42 -29.28 -23.90
CA SER A 70 12.59 -28.20 -24.88
C SER A 70 12.34 -26.88 -24.15
N TYR A 71 13.41 -26.22 -23.72
CA TYR A 71 13.33 -24.95 -23.00
C TYR A 71 12.75 -23.87 -23.92
N PRO A 72 11.68 -23.16 -23.52
CA PRO A 72 11.24 -21.97 -24.24
C PRO A 72 12.37 -20.92 -24.30
N PRO A 73 12.43 -20.07 -25.34
CA PRO A 73 13.41 -18.97 -25.42
C PRO A 73 13.44 -18.17 -24.12
N ARG A 74 14.63 -17.88 -23.59
CA ARG A 74 14.84 -17.29 -22.25
C ARG A 74 13.99 -16.04 -21.99
N GLU A 75 13.72 -15.24 -23.01
CA GLU A 75 12.84 -14.08 -22.91
C GLU A 75 11.36 -14.41 -22.68
N ARG A 76 10.82 -15.46 -23.31
CA ARG A 76 9.42 -15.88 -23.11
C ARG A 76 9.22 -16.40 -21.69
N ILE A 77 10.19 -17.16 -21.18
CA ILE A 77 10.19 -17.61 -19.77
C ILE A 77 10.27 -16.40 -18.85
N ARG A 78 11.18 -15.44 -19.13
CA ARG A 78 11.33 -14.23 -18.32
C ARG A 78 10.07 -13.37 -18.31
N ARG A 79 9.42 -13.14 -19.47
CA ARG A 79 8.16 -12.36 -19.56
C ARG A 79 6.97 -13.09 -18.95
N ALA A 80 6.86 -14.40 -19.15
CA ALA A 80 5.82 -15.20 -18.50
C ALA A 80 6.00 -15.20 -16.99
N ARG A 81 7.24 -15.37 -16.50
CA ARG A 81 7.59 -15.32 -15.07
C ARG A 81 7.37 -13.94 -14.46
N LEU A 82 7.73 -12.86 -15.15
CA LEU A 82 7.42 -11.48 -14.75
C LEU A 82 5.92 -11.23 -14.73
N ARG A 83 5.16 -11.70 -15.73
CA ARG A 83 3.70 -11.59 -15.73
C ARG A 83 3.07 -12.36 -14.58
N THR A 84 3.53 -13.58 -14.29
CA THR A 84 3.02 -14.38 -13.18
C THR A 84 3.45 -13.80 -11.83
N GLU A 85 4.70 -13.33 -11.68
CA GLU A 85 5.17 -12.68 -10.45
C GLU A 85 4.41 -11.37 -10.22
N VAL A 86 4.20 -10.53 -11.24
CA VAL A 86 3.40 -9.30 -11.13
C VAL A 86 1.93 -9.62 -10.87
N ALA A 87 1.34 -10.60 -11.54
CA ALA A 87 -0.04 -11.01 -11.31
C ALA A 87 -0.25 -11.62 -9.92
N ASP A 88 0.71 -12.41 -9.43
CA ASP A 88 0.68 -12.96 -8.07
C ASP A 88 0.94 -11.88 -7.01
N GLU A 89 1.80 -10.88 -7.28
CA GLU A 89 1.95 -9.73 -6.39
C GLU A 89 0.66 -8.91 -6.31
N VAL A 90 0.01 -8.64 -7.46
CA VAL A 90 -1.27 -7.92 -7.51
C VAL A 90 -2.38 -8.73 -6.84
N ALA A 91 -2.46 -10.05 -7.09
CA ALA A 91 -3.43 -10.92 -6.45
C ALA A 91 -3.17 -11.13 -4.95
N ALA A 92 -1.91 -11.08 -4.51
CA ALA A 92 -1.53 -11.10 -3.10
C ALA A 92 -1.85 -9.78 -2.40
N GLU A 93 -1.69 -8.64 -3.08
CA GLU A 93 -2.22 -7.35 -2.63
C GLU A 93 -3.75 -7.37 -2.54
N ALA A 94 -4.44 -7.99 -3.50
CA ALA A 94 -5.89 -8.16 -3.48
C ALA A 94 -6.39 -9.14 -2.39
N ARG A 95 -5.52 -9.95 -1.76
CA ARG A 95 -5.90 -10.77 -0.60
C ARG A 95 -5.94 -9.96 0.70
N VAL A 96 -5.48 -8.70 0.70
CA VAL A 96 -5.65 -7.84 1.86
C VAL A 96 -7.15 -7.54 2.01
N PRO A 97 -7.77 -7.85 3.16
CA PRO A 97 -9.16 -7.51 3.40
C PRO A 97 -9.33 -5.99 3.39
N VAL A 98 -10.34 -5.49 2.67
CA VAL A 98 -10.63 -4.06 2.52
C VAL A 98 -10.76 -3.37 3.88
N SER A 99 -11.27 -4.08 4.89
CA SER A 99 -11.35 -3.60 6.27
C SER A 99 -10.00 -3.23 6.88
N LEU A 100 -8.92 -3.97 6.58
CA LEU A 100 -7.58 -3.61 7.08
C LEU A 100 -7.07 -2.33 6.42
N VAL A 101 -7.29 -2.15 5.12
CA VAL A 101 -6.86 -0.95 4.39
C VAL A 101 -7.59 0.28 4.92
N LEU A 102 -8.90 0.18 5.14
CA LEU A 102 -9.70 1.24 5.75
C LEU A 102 -9.27 1.52 7.20
N LEU A 103 -8.95 0.50 7.98
CA LEU A 103 -8.43 0.66 9.34
C LEU A 103 -7.09 1.40 9.34
N PHE A 104 -6.19 1.08 8.41
CA PHE A 104 -4.92 1.79 8.26
C PHE A 104 -5.11 3.25 7.85
N LEU A 105 -6.03 3.53 6.92
CA LEU A 105 -6.41 4.89 6.53
C LEU A 105 -6.94 5.67 7.74
N LEU A 106 -7.85 5.08 8.51
CA LEU A 106 -8.42 5.70 9.71
C LEU A 106 -7.34 5.96 10.76
N ALA A 107 -6.48 4.98 11.04
CA ALA A 107 -5.36 5.11 11.96
C ALA A 107 -4.43 6.25 11.54
N TYR A 108 -4.11 6.35 10.24
CA TYR A 108 -3.36 7.46 9.69
C TYR A 108 -4.04 8.80 9.98
N MET A 109 -5.36 8.92 9.71
CA MET A 109 -6.11 10.16 10.00
C MET A 109 -6.03 10.55 11.47
N THR A 110 -6.26 9.58 12.37
CA THR A 110 -6.26 9.83 13.82
C THR A 110 -4.88 10.24 14.33
N LEU A 111 -3.80 9.69 13.75
CA LEU A 111 -2.43 10.08 14.08
C LEU A 111 -2.16 11.52 13.66
N GLY A 112 -2.55 11.90 12.44
CA GLY A 112 -2.44 13.29 11.99
C GLY A 112 -3.28 14.24 12.84
N ALA A 113 -4.52 13.87 13.16
CA ALA A 113 -5.41 14.66 14.00
C ALA A 113 -4.79 14.92 15.39
N LEU A 114 -4.20 13.90 16.02
CA LEU A 114 -3.50 14.06 17.29
C LEU A 114 -2.29 15.00 17.15
N MET A 115 -1.51 14.85 16.08
CA MET A 115 -0.33 15.69 15.83
C MET A 115 -0.71 17.16 15.64
N PHE A 116 -1.71 17.46 14.80
CA PHE A 116 -2.17 18.84 14.55
C PHE A 116 -2.92 19.43 15.74
N SER A 117 -3.68 18.63 16.49
CA SER A 117 -4.32 19.06 17.73
C SER A 117 -3.30 19.55 18.76
N LEU A 118 -2.14 18.89 18.86
CA LEU A 118 -1.06 19.31 19.77
C LEU A 118 -0.27 20.53 19.27
N TRP A 119 -0.10 20.68 17.95
CA TRP A 119 0.69 21.77 17.38
C TRP A 119 -0.07 23.10 17.30
N GLU A 120 -1.33 23.06 16.88
CA GLU A 120 -2.16 24.26 16.69
C GLU A 120 -3.10 24.52 17.87
N GLY A 121 -3.14 23.62 18.86
CA GLY A 121 -4.03 23.73 20.03
C GLY A 121 -5.50 23.50 19.69
N TRP A 122 -5.82 22.95 18.52
CA TRP A 122 -7.17 22.59 18.13
C TRP A 122 -7.70 21.40 18.95
N THR A 123 -9.01 21.31 19.07
CA THR A 123 -9.63 20.09 19.60
C THR A 123 -9.36 18.91 18.65
N PHE A 124 -9.37 17.69 19.20
CA PHE A 124 -9.16 16.49 18.39
C PHE A 124 -10.15 16.39 17.21
N PHE A 125 -11.40 16.83 17.42
CA PHE A 125 -12.43 16.79 16.39
C PHE A 125 -12.19 17.79 15.26
N GLU A 126 -11.76 19.02 15.58
CA GLU A 126 -11.38 20.03 14.58
C GLU A 126 -10.16 19.58 13.78
N ALA A 127 -9.15 19.03 14.44
CA ALA A 127 -7.96 18.50 13.76
C ALA A 127 -8.28 17.28 12.90
N PHE A 128 -9.17 16.39 13.35
CA PHE A 128 -9.64 15.26 12.55
C PHE A 128 -10.44 15.73 11.33
N TYR A 129 -11.30 16.72 11.51
CA TYR A 129 -12.05 17.35 10.43
C TYR A 129 -11.11 17.96 9.39
N PHE A 130 -10.09 18.72 9.80
CA PHE A 130 -9.07 19.28 8.92
C PHE A 130 -8.39 18.18 8.07
N VAL A 131 -7.92 17.11 8.73
CA VAL A 131 -7.24 16.00 8.05
C VAL A 131 -8.19 15.29 7.08
N PHE A 132 -9.43 15.04 7.47
CA PHE A 132 -10.43 14.38 6.63
C PHE A 132 -10.80 15.23 5.40
N VAL A 133 -11.13 16.51 5.57
CA VAL A 133 -11.50 17.44 4.49
C VAL A 133 -10.36 17.65 3.52
N SER A 134 -9.12 17.69 4.02
CA SER A 134 -7.93 17.85 3.18
C SER A 134 -7.61 16.58 2.39
N MET A 135 -7.66 15.39 3.02
CA MET A 135 -7.38 14.13 2.33
C MET A 135 -8.49 13.69 1.36
N SER A 136 -9.74 14.07 1.64
CA SER A 136 -10.86 13.90 0.71
C SER A 136 -10.83 14.92 -0.44
N THR A 137 -9.86 15.84 -0.45
CA THR A 137 -9.72 16.92 -1.43
C THR A 137 -10.92 17.86 -1.51
N ILE A 138 -11.79 17.88 -0.48
CA ILE A 138 -12.89 18.84 -0.37
C ILE A 138 -12.32 20.25 -0.13
N GLY A 139 -11.36 20.36 0.81
CA GLY A 139 -10.53 21.56 0.97
C GLY A 139 -11.27 22.86 1.30
N PHE A 140 -12.18 22.87 2.29
CA PHE A 140 -12.92 24.08 2.68
C PHE A 140 -12.02 25.25 3.11
N GLY A 141 -10.87 24.97 3.73
CA GLY A 141 -9.88 25.98 4.10
C GLY A 141 -10.25 26.83 5.33
N ASP A 142 -11.24 26.38 6.11
CA ASP A 142 -11.68 26.95 7.38
C ASP A 142 -10.68 26.69 8.53
N TYR A 143 -10.06 25.50 8.54
CA TYR A 143 -8.94 25.18 9.43
C TYR A 143 -7.66 25.01 8.62
N VAL A 144 -6.66 25.84 8.90
CA VAL A 144 -5.33 25.77 8.27
C VAL A 144 -4.27 26.16 9.30
N PRO A 145 -3.14 25.42 9.37
CA PRO A 145 -2.03 25.78 10.25
C PRO A 145 -1.54 27.20 9.99
N GLN A 146 -1.38 27.99 11.04
CA GLN A 146 -0.97 29.40 10.92
C GLN A 146 0.56 29.52 10.81
N GLN A 147 1.30 28.59 11.42
CA GLN A 147 2.75 28.64 11.42
C GLN A 147 3.34 28.08 10.11
N PRO A 148 4.29 28.77 9.46
CA PRO A 148 4.91 28.28 8.22
C PRO A 148 5.52 26.88 8.34
N ALA A 149 6.12 26.57 9.50
CA ALA A 149 6.70 25.25 9.77
C ALA A 149 5.63 24.14 9.78
N PHE A 150 4.50 24.39 10.46
CA PHE A 150 3.38 23.44 10.53
C PHE A 150 2.64 23.33 9.21
N MET A 151 2.59 24.41 8.41
CA MET A 151 2.06 24.39 7.06
C MET A 151 2.89 23.50 6.12
N MET A 152 4.23 23.59 6.18
CA MET A 152 5.09 22.68 5.42
C MET A 152 4.92 21.22 5.87
N ALA A 153 4.86 20.99 7.18
CA ALA A 153 4.62 19.65 7.72
C ALA A 153 3.24 19.11 7.30
N ALA A 154 2.21 19.95 7.29
CA ALA A 154 0.87 19.61 6.79
C ALA A 154 0.88 19.27 5.31
N PHE A 155 1.58 20.06 4.49
CA PHE A 155 1.72 19.77 3.07
C PHE A 155 2.38 18.41 2.84
N VAL A 156 3.50 18.14 3.51
CA VAL A 156 4.19 16.86 3.43
C VAL A 156 3.29 15.71 3.90
N TYR A 157 2.62 15.86 5.04
CA TYR A 157 1.67 14.89 5.56
C TYR A 157 0.50 14.63 4.59
N LEU A 158 -0.03 15.65 3.93
CA LEU A 158 -1.12 15.52 2.96
C LEU A 158 -0.65 14.87 1.66
N LEU A 159 0.56 15.14 1.18
CA LEU A 159 1.15 14.39 0.05
C LEU A 159 1.20 12.89 0.37
N PHE A 160 1.62 12.56 1.60
CA PHE A 160 1.66 11.19 2.06
C PHE A 160 0.24 10.59 2.16
N GLY A 161 -0.71 11.33 2.71
CA GLY A 161 -2.11 10.92 2.84
C GLY A 161 -2.82 10.71 1.50
N LEU A 162 -2.58 11.55 0.51
CA LEU A 162 -3.18 11.43 -0.83
C LEU A 162 -2.71 10.16 -1.56
N ALA A 163 -1.43 9.79 -1.40
CA ALA A 163 -0.91 8.53 -1.93
C ALA A 163 -1.57 7.31 -1.27
N LEU A 164 -1.78 7.37 0.06
CA LEU A 164 -2.50 6.34 0.81
C LEU A 164 -3.95 6.21 0.31
N THR A 165 -4.66 7.33 0.17
CA THR A 165 -6.04 7.37 -0.34
C THR A 165 -6.12 6.82 -1.77
N SER A 166 -5.16 7.14 -2.64
CA SER A 166 -5.08 6.59 -4.00
C SER A 166 -5.00 5.05 -3.99
N MET A 167 -4.12 4.49 -3.15
CA MET A 167 -4.00 3.03 -3.00
C MET A 167 -5.29 2.40 -2.45
N CYS A 168 -5.96 3.08 -1.51
CA CYS A 168 -7.24 2.63 -0.98
C CYS A 168 -8.31 2.56 -2.09
N ILE A 169 -8.38 3.59 -2.94
CA ILE A 169 -9.30 3.65 -4.07
C ILE A 169 -9.02 2.50 -5.05
N THR A 170 -7.76 2.24 -5.40
CA THR A 170 -7.42 1.15 -6.34
C THR A 170 -7.85 -0.22 -5.81
N VAL A 171 -7.65 -0.49 -4.51
CA VAL A 171 -8.07 -1.76 -3.89
C VAL A 171 -9.60 -1.90 -3.88
N ILE A 172 -10.32 -0.83 -3.58
CA ILE A 172 -11.79 -0.82 -3.59
C ILE A 172 -12.31 -1.05 -5.01
N GLN A 173 -11.74 -0.37 -6.00
CA GLN A 173 -12.11 -0.52 -7.42
C GLN A 173 -11.93 -1.96 -7.91
N GLU A 174 -10.80 -2.60 -7.60
CA GLU A 174 -10.55 -4.00 -7.97
C GLU A 174 -11.59 -4.94 -7.35
N LYS A 175 -11.91 -4.75 -6.06
CA LYS A 175 -12.90 -5.56 -5.35
C LYS A 175 -14.32 -5.37 -5.91
N LEU A 176 -14.68 -4.14 -6.25
CA LEU A 176 -15.98 -3.82 -6.85
C LEU A 176 -16.08 -4.41 -8.26
N ALA A 177 -15.04 -4.29 -9.08
CA ALA A 177 -14.99 -4.87 -10.42
C ALA A 177 -15.17 -6.40 -10.39
N LEU A 178 -14.50 -7.08 -9.46
CA LEU A 178 -14.66 -8.52 -9.25
C LEU A 178 -16.07 -8.91 -8.79
N ARG A 179 -16.71 -8.07 -7.96
CA ARG A 179 -18.09 -8.32 -7.50
C ARG A 179 -19.10 -8.13 -8.62
N SER A 180 -18.88 -7.15 -9.51
CA SER A 180 -19.72 -6.92 -10.68
C SER A 180 -19.68 -8.09 -11.67
N LEU A 181 -18.50 -8.67 -11.93
CA LEU A 181 -18.35 -9.83 -12.83
C LEU A 181 -19.02 -11.10 -12.29
N ARG A 182 -19.20 -11.21 -10.97
CA ARG A 182 -19.80 -12.39 -10.31
C ARG A 182 -21.33 -12.31 -10.19
N GLY A 183 -21.92 -11.16 -10.50
CA GLY A 183 -23.36 -10.88 -10.41
C GLY A 183 -24.10 -10.89 -11.75
N THR A 184 -23.42 -11.34 -12.82
CA THR A 184 -23.98 -11.62 -14.16
C THR A 184 -23.74 -13.10 -14.47
#